data_AF-A0A376U6C8-F1
#
_entry.id   AF-A0A376U6C8-F1
#
_cell.length_a   1.000
_cell.length_b   1.000
_cell.length_c   1.000
_cell.angle_alpha   90.00
_cell.angle_beta   90.00
_cell.angle_gamma   90.00
#
_symmetry.space_group_name_H-M   'P 1'
#
loop_
_entity.id
_entity.type
_entity.pdbx_description
1 polymer ?
#
loop_
_entity_poly.entity_id
_entity_poly.type
_entity_poly.pdbx_seq_one_letter_code
_entity_poly.pdbx_strand_id
1 'polypeptide(L)'
;MIFTLRPYQQEAVDATLNHFRRHKTPAVIVLPTGAGKSLVIAELARLARGRVLVLAHVKELVAQNHAKYQALGLEADIFAAGLKRKESHGKVVFGSVQSVARNLDAFQGEFSLLIVDECHRIGDDEESQYQQILTHLTKVNPHLRLLGLTATPFRLGKGWIYQFHYHGMVRGDEKALFRDCIYELPLRYMIKHGYLTPPERLDMPVVQYDFSRLQAQSNGLFSEADLNRELKKQQRITPHIISQIMEFAEKRKGVMIFAATVEHAKEIVGLLPAEDAALITGDTPALSAMC
;
A
#
# COMPACT_ATOMS: atom_id res chain seq x y z
N MET A 1 -21.43 17.74 -3.46
CA MET A 1 -20.50 18.70 -2.84
C MET A 1 -19.10 18.38 -3.36
N ILE A 2 -18.40 19.36 -3.93
CA ILE A 2 -17.00 19.19 -4.34
C ILE A 2 -16.18 19.03 -3.07
N PHE A 3 -15.44 17.94 -2.94
CA PHE A 3 -14.60 17.69 -1.75
C PHE A 3 -13.51 18.75 -1.66
N THR A 4 -13.39 19.39 -0.49
CA THR A 4 -12.26 20.28 -0.19
C THR A 4 -11.11 19.44 0.37
N LEU A 5 -9.95 19.52 -0.28
CA LEU A 5 -8.75 18.84 0.20
C LEU A 5 -8.24 19.46 1.50
N ARG A 6 -7.69 18.61 2.37
CA ARG A 6 -6.93 19.08 3.54
C ARG A 6 -5.61 19.72 3.08
N PRO A 7 -5.00 20.62 3.87
CA PRO A 7 -3.77 21.31 3.48
C PRO A 7 -2.67 20.37 2.98
N TYR A 8 -2.36 19.29 3.72
CA TYR A 8 -1.33 18.33 3.32
C TYR A 8 -1.68 17.55 2.04
N GLN A 9 -2.97 17.38 1.72
CA GLN A 9 -3.40 16.72 0.49
C GLN A 9 -3.19 17.67 -0.69
N GLN A 10 -3.51 18.96 -0.51
CA GLN A 10 -3.25 19.99 -1.51
C GLN A 10 -1.75 20.16 -1.75
N GLU A 11 -0.94 20.19 -0.70
CA GLU A 11 0.53 20.23 -0.82
C GLU A 11 1.08 19.04 -1.63
N ALA A 12 0.55 17.83 -1.42
CA ALA A 12 0.92 16.65 -2.19
C ALA A 12 0.54 16.78 -3.69
N VAL A 13 -0.64 17.34 -3.97
CA VAL A 13 -1.10 17.65 -5.34
C VAL A 13 -0.16 18.69 -5.98
N ASP A 14 0.11 19.79 -5.29
CA ASP A 14 0.94 20.88 -5.80
C ASP A 14 2.39 20.43 -6.03
N ALA A 15 2.95 19.61 -5.13
CA ALA A 15 4.26 19.01 -5.29
C ALA A 15 4.34 18.18 -6.58
N THR A 16 3.32 17.36 -6.86
CA THR A 16 3.22 16.57 -8.09
C THR A 16 3.19 17.46 -9.33
N LEU A 17 2.32 18.48 -9.33
CA LEU A 17 2.18 19.39 -10.45
C LEU A 17 3.47 20.17 -10.71
N ASN A 18 4.12 20.67 -9.66
CA ASN A 18 5.36 21.41 -9.75
C ASN A 18 6.51 20.53 -10.27
N HIS A 19 6.60 19.27 -9.80
CA HIS A 19 7.59 18.31 -10.30
C HIS A 19 7.39 18.03 -11.78
N PHE A 20 6.20 17.59 -12.22
CA PHE A 20 5.99 17.18 -13.62
C PHE A 20 5.91 18.33 -14.63
N ARG A 21 5.75 19.58 -14.17
CA ARG A 21 5.97 20.79 -14.99
C ARG A 21 7.44 21.03 -15.32
N ARG A 22 8.37 20.56 -14.48
CA ARG A 22 9.82 20.81 -14.59
C ARG A 22 10.61 19.57 -15.02
N HIS A 23 10.12 18.39 -14.65
CA HIS A 23 10.83 17.13 -14.77
C HIS A 23 9.98 16.06 -15.46
N LYS A 24 10.65 15.11 -16.12
CA LYS A 24 10.01 13.92 -16.70
C LYS A 24 10.25 12.66 -15.87
N THR A 25 11.09 12.75 -14.84
CA THR A 25 11.53 11.61 -14.03
C THR A 25 10.41 11.08 -13.14
N PRO A 26 10.32 9.75 -12.94
CA PRO A 26 9.37 9.16 -12.00
C PRO A 26 9.53 9.72 -10.60
N ALA A 27 8.41 9.99 -9.94
CA ALA A 27 8.38 10.51 -8.58
C ALA A 27 7.46 9.71 -7.66
N VAL A 28 7.69 9.79 -6.36
CA VAL A 28 6.87 9.16 -5.33
C VAL A 28 6.42 10.16 -4.27
N ILE A 29 5.20 9.95 -3.77
CA ILE A 29 4.66 10.63 -2.59
C ILE A 29 4.49 9.59 -1.48
N VAL A 30 5.00 9.93 -0.30
CA VAL A 30 4.86 9.11 0.90
C VAL A 30 3.77 9.69 1.80
N LEU A 31 2.63 9.00 1.87
CA LEU A 31 1.49 9.38 2.72
C LEU A 31 1.12 8.19 3.62
N PRO A 32 1.05 8.39 4.96
CA PRO A 32 0.64 7.35 5.89
C PRO A 32 -0.73 6.77 5.55
N THR A 33 -0.96 5.52 5.91
CA THR A 33 -2.30 4.92 5.85
C THR A 33 -3.28 5.77 6.66
N GLY A 34 -4.48 5.99 6.10
CA GLY A 34 -5.48 6.89 6.69
C GLY A 34 -5.29 8.37 6.34
N ALA A 35 -4.23 8.78 5.64
CA ALA A 35 -4.07 10.17 5.17
C ALA A 35 -5.02 10.55 4.03
N GLY A 36 -5.70 9.57 3.43
CA GLY A 36 -6.60 9.80 2.29
C GLY A 36 -5.86 9.88 0.95
N LYS A 37 -4.92 8.96 0.70
CA LYS A 37 -4.21 8.79 -0.59
C LYS A 37 -5.17 8.83 -1.79
N SER A 38 -6.30 8.13 -1.70
CA SER A 38 -7.32 8.08 -2.74
C SER A 38 -7.87 9.45 -3.14
N LEU A 39 -7.94 10.44 -2.23
CA LEU A 39 -8.37 11.80 -2.54
C LEU A 39 -7.31 12.57 -3.34
N VAL A 40 -6.04 12.36 -3.01
CA VAL A 40 -4.91 12.94 -3.78
C VAL A 40 -4.87 12.35 -5.19
N ILE A 41 -5.03 11.03 -5.31
CA ILE A 41 -5.13 10.33 -6.61
C ILE A 41 -6.30 10.91 -7.41
N ALA A 42 -7.47 11.05 -6.79
CA ALA A 42 -8.65 11.52 -7.47
C ALA A 42 -8.50 12.97 -7.98
N GLU A 43 -7.91 13.84 -7.17
CA GLU A 43 -7.65 15.23 -7.58
C GLU A 43 -6.61 15.32 -8.70
N LEU A 44 -5.51 14.56 -8.62
CA LEU A 44 -4.51 14.52 -9.68
C LEU A 44 -5.09 14.01 -10.99
N ALA A 45 -5.93 12.97 -10.93
CA ALA A 45 -6.63 12.43 -12.09
C ALA A 45 -7.63 13.44 -12.69
N ARG A 46 -8.29 14.24 -11.84
CA ARG A 46 -9.18 15.32 -12.27
C ARG A 46 -8.41 16.43 -13.00
N LEU A 47 -7.29 16.87 -12.43
CA LEU A 47 -6.47 17.99 -12.91
C LEU A 47 -5.63 17.65 -14.15
N ALA A 48 -5.34 16.37 -14.39
CA ALA A 48 -4.63 15.93 -15.58
C ALA A 48 -5.36 16.37 -16.87
N ARG A 49 -4.59 16.86 -17.86
CA ARG A 49 -5.12 17.30 -19.14
C ARG A 49 -5.42 16.13 -20.08
N GLY A 50 -4.54 15.14 -20.11
CA GLY A 50 -4.73 13.91 -20.90
C GLY A 50 -5.42 12.82 -20.10
N ARG A 51 -5.36 11.59 -20.61
CA ARG A 51 -5.90 10.42 -19.91
C ARG A 51 -4.97 9.99 -18.79
N VAL A 52 -5.55 9.36 -17.77
CA VAL A 52 -4.87 8.89 -16.56
C VAL A 52 -5.19 7.43 -16.32
N LEU A 53 -4.16 6.64 -16.08
CA LEU A 53 -4.29 5.28 -15.60
C LEU A 53 -3.88 5.23 -14.13
N VAL A 54 -4.77 4.74 -13.27
CA VAL A 54 -4.50 4.51 -11.86
C VAL A 54 -4.43 3.00 -11.63
N LEU A 55 -3.26 2.50 -11.26
CA LEU A 55 -3.02 1.10 -10.95
C LEU A 55 -3.05 0.85 -9.45
N ALA A 56 -3.70 -0.24 -9.05
CA ALA A 56 -3.57 -0.82 -7.72
C ALA A 56 -3.41 -2.35 -7.80
N HIS A 57 -2.81 -2.93 -6.77
CA HIS A 57 -2.49 -4.37 -6.77
C HIS A 57 -3.68 -5.28 -6.50
N VAL A 58 -4.68 -4.82 -5.74
CA VAL A 58 -5.84 -5.63 -5.32
C VAL A 58 -7.15 -4.96 -5.75
N LYS A 59 -8.18 -5.77 -6.03
CA LYS A 59 -9.47 -5.29 -6.59
C LYS A 59 -10.19 -4.33 -5.65
N GLU A 60 -10.02 -4.51 -4.35
CA GLU A 60 -10.62 -3.70 -3.29
C GLU A 60 -10.09 -2.26 -3.35
N LEU A 61 -8.77 -2.09 -3.52
CA LEU A 61 -8.15 -0.78 -3.68
C LEU A 61 -8.56 -0.12 -5.00
N VAL A 62 -8.70 -0.89 -6.08
CA VAL A 62 -9.24 -0.40 -7.35
C VAL A 62 -10.65 0.17 -7.15
N ALA A 63 -11.55 -0.60 -6.53
CA ALA A 63 -12.93 -0.19 -6.26
C ALA A 63 -12.98 1.03 -5.33
N GLN A 64 -12.17 1.05 -4.27
CA GLN A 64 -12.10 2.17 -3.33
C GLN A 64 -11.63 3.47 -4.00
N ASN A 65 -10.56 3.40 -4.79
CA ASN A 65 -10.02 4.56 -5.50
C ASN A 65 -11.02 5.09 -6.54
N HIS A 66 -11.68 4.18 -7.29
CA HIS A 66 -12.75 4.53 -8.23
C HIS A 66 -13.94 5.22 -7.53
N ALA A 67 -14.45 4.65 -6.43
CA ALA A 67 -15.55 5.22 -5.68
C ALA A 67 -15.23 6.63 -5.11
N LYS A 68 -13.98 6.85 -4.68
CA LYS A 68 -13.53 8.18 -4.22
C LYS A 68 -13.49 9.20 -5.35
N TYR A 69 -13.14 8.78 -6.56
CA TYR A 69 -13.19 9.63 -7.74
C TYR A 69 -14.63 9.95 -8.14
N GLN A 70 -15.52 8.96 -8.16
CA GLN A 70 -16.94 9.18 -8.46
C GLN A 70 -17.63 10.10 -7.45
N ALA A 71 -17.22 10.05 -6.18
CA ALA A 71 -17.74 10.96 -5.16
C ALA A 71 -17.44 12.44 -5.45
N LEU A 72 -16.50 12.75 -6.36
CA LEU A 72 -16.26 14.11 -6.87
C LEU A 72 -17.29 14.54 -7.94
N GLY A 73 -18.24 13.69 -8.32
CA GLY A 73 -19.19 13.92 -9.40
C GLY A 73 -18.58 13.72 -10.80
N LEU A 74 -17.58 12.84 -10.90
CA LEU A 74 -16.83 12.56 -12.12
C LEU A 74 -16.98 11.09 -12.51
N GLU A 75 -16.97 10.80 -13.81
CA GLU A 75 -17.02 9.43 -14.32
C GLU A 75 -15.62 8.90 -14.62
N ALA A 76 -15.40 7.62 -14.29
CA ALA A 76 -14.18 6.89 -14.59
C ALA A 76 -14.49 5.42 -14.89
N ASP A 77 -13.61 4.83 -15.69
CA ASP A 77 -13.69 3.43 -16.08
C ASP A 77 -13.02 2.54 -15.03
N ILE A 78 -13.46 1.28 -14.96
CA ILE A 78 -12.75 0.23 -14.21
C ILE A 78 -12.26 -0.87 -15.16
N PHE A 79 -10.99 -1.24 -14.99
CA PHE A 79 -10.38 -2.40 -15.64
C PHE A 79 -9.86 -3.41 -14.62
N ALA A 80 -10.75 -4.24 -14.09
CA ALA A 80 -10.42 -5.25 -13.09
C ALA A 80 -11.32 -6.48 -13.24
N ALA A 81 -10.72 -7.63 -13.61
CA ALA A 81 -11.44 -8.90 -13.74
C ALA A 81 -12.14 -9.32 -12.43
N GLY A 82 -11.51 -9.06 -11.28
CA GLY A 82 -12.09 -9.32 -9.96
C GLY A 82 -13.34 -8.50 -9.63
N LEU A 83 -13.59 -7.41 -10.38
CA LEU A 83 -14.80 -6.59 -10.30
C LEU A 83 -15.74 -6.81 -11.50
N LYS A 84 -15.42 -7.77 -12.38
CA LYS A 84 -16.17 -8.07 -13.62
C LYS A 84 -16.34 -6.86 -14.55
N ARG A 85 -15.38 -5.92 -14.55
CA ARG A 85 -15.38 -4.72 -15.40
C ARG A 85 -14.13 -4.66 -16.27
N LYS A 86 -14.30 -4.27 -17.53
CA LYS A 86 -13.26 -4.17 -18.56
C LYS A 86 -13.47 -2.93 -19.43
N GLU A 87 -13.49 -1.78 -18.78
CA GLU A 87 -13.65 -0.48 -19.44
C GLU A 87 -12.30 0.24 -19.44
N SER A 88 -11.91 0.81 -20.59
CA SER A 88 -10.59 1.46 -20.74
C SER A 88 -10.60 2.63 -21.73
N HIS A 89 -11.74 3.28 -21.96
CA HIS A 89 -11.89 4.38 -22.92
C HIS A 89 -11.97 5.77 -22.26
N GLY A 90 -12.47 5.84 -21.03
CA GLY A 90 -12.64 7.07 -20.27
C GLY A 90 -11.35 7.87 -20.07
N LYS A 91 -11.53 9.13 -19.65
CA LYS A 91 -10.42 10.03 -19.29
C LYS A 91 -9.59 9.41 -18.17
N VAL A 92 -10.23 8.79 -17.18
CA VAL A 92 -9.58 8.14 -16.04
C VAL A 92 -9.98 6.68 -16.03
N VAL A 93 -8.99 5.80 -15.91
CA VAL A 93 -9.17 4.35 -15.81
C VAL A 93 -8.54 3.87 -14.52
N PHE A 94 -9.31 3.18 -13.67
CA PHE A 94 -8.81 2.49 -12.48
C PHE A 94 -8.64 1.01 -12.79
N GLY A 95 -7.40 0.53 -12.79
CA GLY A 95 -7.06 -0.83 -13.22
C GLY A 95 -6.35 -1.63 -12.14
N SER A 96 -6.60 -2.95 -12.10
CA SER A 96 -5.72 -3.84 -11.34
C SER A 96 -4.49 -4.21 -12.17
N VAL A 97 -3.30 -4.24 -11.55
CA VAL A 97 -2.03 -4.57 -12.24
C VAL A 97 -2.16 -5.86 -13.05
N GLN A 98 -2.70 -6.93 -12.45
CA GLN A 98 -2.87 -8.22 -13.11
C GLN A 98 -3.83 -8.15 -14.32
N SER A 99 -4.91 -7.37 -14.24
CA SER A 99 -5.88 -7.28 -15.34
C SER A 99 -5.30 -6.49 -16.51
N VAL A 100 -4.66 -5.35 -16.22
CA VAL A 100 -4.06 -4.49 -17.24
C VAL A 100 -2.90 -5.21 -17.95
N ALA A 101 -2.01 -5.87 -17.22
CA ALA A 101 -0.87 -6.60 -17.80
C ALA A 101 -1.29 -7.70 -18.79
N ARG A 102 -2.46 -8.33 -18.58
CA ARG A 102 -3.00 -9.38 -19.45
C ARG A 102 -3.78 -8.86 -20.66
N ASN A 103 -4.04 -7.56 -20.76
CA ASN A 103 -4.89 -6.95 -21.79
C ASN A 103 -4.28 -5.62 -22.27
N LEU A 104 -2.98 -5.60 -22.56
CA LEU A 104 -2.24 -4.39 -22.96
C LEU A 104 -2.76 -3.76 -24.27
N ASP A 105 -3.36 -4.58 -25.13
CA ASP A 105 -4.05 -4.17 -26.35
C ASP A 105 -5.19 -3.17 -26.09
N ALA A 106 -5.87 -3.28 -24.94
CA ALA A 106 -6.89 -2.33 -24.52
C ALA A 106 -6.32 -0.96 -24.07
N PHE A 107 -5.00 -0.84 -23.96
CA PHE A 107 -4.27 0.34 -23.47
C PHE A 107 -3.29 0.90 -24.52
N GLN A 108 -3.73 0.96 -25.78
CA GLN A 108 -2.97 1.55 -26.89
C GLN A 108 -3.23 3.06 -27.08
N GLY A 109 -4.21 3.62 -26.39
CA GLY A 109 -4.52 5.06 -26.44
C GLY A 109 -3.55 5.91 -25.62
N GLU A 110 -3.63 7.23 -25.83
CA GLU A 110 -2.72 8.17 -25.18
C GLU A 110 -2.99 8.30 -23.67
N PHE A 111 -1.97 8.09 -22.85
CA PHE A 111 -1.97 8.35 -21.40
C PHE A 111 -0.88 9.35 -21.05
N SER A 112 -1.27 10.40 -20.32
CA SER A 112 -0.36 11.45 -19.87
C SER A 112 0.26 11.17 -18.49
N LEU A 113 -0.47 10.43 -17.64
CA LEU A 113 -0.09 10.14 -16.27
C LEU A 113 -0.46 8.69 -15.91
N LEU A 114 0.51 7.99 -15.35
CA LEU A 114 0.35 6.71 -14.68
C LEU A 114 0.54 6.93 -13.18
N ILE A 115 -0.49 6.63 -12.40
CA ILE A 115 -0.45 6.66 -10.93
C ILE A 115 -0.45 5.22 -10.43
N VAL A 116 0.43 4.90 -9.48
CA VAL A 116 0.53 3.56 -8.89
C VAL A 116 0.33 3.66 -7.38
N ASP A 117 -0.78 3.12 -6.90
CA ASP A 117 -1.08 3.03 -5.47
C ASP A 117 -0.41 1.79 -4.85
N GLU A 118 0.08 1.94 -3.62
CA GLU A 118 1.01 1.00 -2.97
C GLU A 118 2.20 0.63 -3.86
N CYS A 119 2.84 1.64 -4.47
CA CYS A 119 3.95 1.46 -5.40
C CYS A 119 5.17 0.74 -4.80
N HIS A 120 5.24 0.60 -3.47
CA HIS A 120 6.25 -0.23 -2.82
C HIS A 120 6.13 -1.71 -3.21
N ARG A 121 4.96 -2.16 -3.69
CA ARG A 121 4.73 -3.54 -4.14
C ARG A 121 5.27 -3.83 -5.53
N ILE A 122 5.77 -2.82 -6.25
CA ILE A 122 6.45 -3.03 -7.53
C ILE A 122 7.67 -3.93 -7.29
N GLY A 123 7.77 -4.98 -8.09
CA GLY A 123 8.89 -5.92 -8.05
C GLY A 123 10.09 -5.37 -8.83
N ASP A 124 11.28 -5.83 -8.47
CA ASP A 124 12.53 -5.51 -9.17
C ASP A 124 12.73 -6.41 -10.41
N ASP A 125 11.85 -7.39 -10.59
CA ASP A 125 11.88 -8.34 -11.70
C ASP A 125 11.48 -7.65 -13.01
N GLU A 126 12.38 -7.71 -13.99
CA GLU A 126 12.22 -7.18 -15.34
C GLU A 126 11.07 -7.86 -16.09
N GLU A 127 10.73 -9.10 -15.75
CA GLU A 127 9.60 -9.84 -16.33
C GLU A 127 8.29 -9.62 -15.57
N SER A 128 8.28 -8.78 -14.53
CA SER A 128 7.08 -8.54 -13.74
C SER A 128 5.95 -7.93 -14.57
N GLN A 129 4.71 -8.24 -14.19
CA GLN A 129 3.50 -7.64 -14.77
C GLN A 129 3.54 -6.10 -14.80
N TYR A 130 4.17 -5.50 -13.79
CA TYR A 130 4.34 -4.06 -13.73
C TYR A 130 5.30 -3.54 -14.82
N GLN A 131 6.45 -4.20 -15.00
CA GLN A 131 7.42 -3.82 -16.03
C GLN A 131 6.85 -3.99 -17.44
N GLN A 132 6.05 -5.04 -17.67
CA GLN A 132 5.30 -5.21 -18.92
C GLN A 132 4.37 -4.01 -19.20
N ILE A 133 3.60 -3.58 -18.20
CA ILE A 133 2.72 -2.40 -18.33
C ILE A 133 3.54 -1.13 -18.58
N LEU A 134 4.60 -0.89 -17.81
CA LEU A 134 5.41 0.31 -17.94
C LEU A 134 6.11 0.37 -19.30
N THR A 135 6.66 -0.75 -19.77
CA THR A 135 7.30 -0.86 -21.09
C THR A 135 6.32 -0.58 -22.21
N HIS A 136 5.13 -1.19 -22.15
CA HIS A 136 4.07 -0.94 -23.13
C HIS A 136 3.62 0.52 -23.14
N LEU A 137 3.30 1.09 -21.97
CA LEU A 137 2.79 2.45 -21.88
C LEU A 137 3.85 3.49 -22.24
N THR A 138 5.12 3.31 -21.90
CA THR A 138 6.19 4.24 -22.29
C THR A 138 6.50 4.18 -23.78
N LYS A 139 6.38 3.00 -24.41
CA LYS A 139 6.49 2.84 -25.86
C LYS A 139 5.39 3.59 -26.61
N VAL A 140 4.14 3.48 -26.13
CA VAL A 140 2.99 4.20 -26.70
C VAL A 140 3.01 5.69 -26.35
N ASN A 141 3.51 6.03 -25.16
CA ASN A 141 3.47 7.38 -24.60
C ASN A 141 4.88 7.83 -24.15
N PRO A 142 5.73 8.34 -25.06
CA PRO A 142 7.10 8.78 -24.74
C PRO A 142 7.18 9.95 -23.74
N HIS A 143 6.05 10.57 -23.44
CA HIS A 143 5.94 11.68 -22.48
C HIS A 143 5.11 11.31 -21.24
N LEU A 144 4.84 10.03 -21.02
CA LEU A 144 4.16 9.54 -19.82
C LEU A 144 4.88 10.04 -18.56
N ARG A 145 4.11 10.48 -17.57
CA ARG A 145 4.60 10.75 -16.22
C ARG A 145 4.22 9.61 -15.30
N LEU A 146 5.15 9.16 -14.46
CA LEU A 146 4.92 8.09 -13.51
C LEU A 146 4.97 8.64 -12.08
N LEU A 147 3.87 8.46 -11.35
CA LEU A 147 3.73 8.82 -9.94
C LEU A 147 3.44 7.58 -9.09
N GLY A 148 4.24 7.35 -8.06
CA GLY A 148 3.97 6.36 -7.02
C GLY A 148 3.34 7.00 -5.79
N LEU A 149 2.42 6.29 -5.13
CA LEU A 149 1.99 6.60 -3.77
C LEU A 149 2.23 5.38 -2.87
N THR A 150 2.78 5.62 -1.68
CA THR A 150 3.00 4.55 -0.69
C THR A 150 2.91 5.09 0.73
N ALA A 151 2.61 4.23 1.70
CA ALA A 151 2.83 4.52 3.12
C ALA A 151 4.20 4.03 3.61
N THR A 152 4.82 3.11 2.87
CA THR A 152 6.02 2.36 3.27
C THR A 152 7.06 2.44 2.14
N PRO A 153 7.91 3.48 2.13
CA PRO A 153 8.92 3.65 1.09
C PRO A 153 10.16 2.77 1.26
N PHE A 154 10.32 2.15 2.43
CA PHE A 154 11.42 1.22 2.74
C PHE A 154 10.88 -0.20 2.90
N ARG A 155 11.57 -1.16 2.27
CA ARG A 155 11.28 -2.59 2.38
C ARG A 155 12.50 -3.30 2.93
N LEU A 156 12.33 -4.02 4.04
CA LEU A 156 13.41 -4.82 4.60
C LEU A 156 13.89 -5.85 3.55
N GLY A 157 15.21 -5.97 3.40
CA GLY A 157 15.85 -6.80 2.37
C GLY A 157 15.94 -6.20 0.97
N LYS A 158 15.21 -5.12 0.67
CA LYS A 158 15.21 -4.45 -0.65
C LYS A 158 15.65 -2.99 -0.63
N GLY A 159 15.55 -2.32 0.52
CA GLY A 159 15.95 -0.93 0.68
C GLY A 159 14.83 0.05 0.32
N TRP A 160 15.24 1.24 -0.12
CA TRP A 160 14.34 2.36 -0.44
C TRP A 160 13.86 2.28 -1.89
N ILE A 161 12.60 2.60 -2.13
CA ILE A 161 12.02 2.64 -3.49
C ILE A 161 12.37 3.91 -4.27
N TYR A 162 13.06 4.87 -3.64
CA TYR A 162 13.47 6.12 -4.26
C TYR A 162 14.90 6.53 -3.91
N GLN A 163 15.54 7.29 -4.80
CA GLN A 163 16.94 7.72 -4.65
C GLN A 163 17.06 9.03 -3.84
N PHE A 164 16.40 10.11 -4.27
CA PHE A 164 16.53 11.45 -3.68
C PHE A 164 15.27 11.85 -2.93
N HIS A 165 15.43 12.38 -1.72
CA HIS A 165 14.36 12.99 -0.93
C HIS A 165 14.38 14.52 -1.11
N TYR A 166 13.21 15.16 -1.25
CA TYR A 166 13.09 16.62 -1.45
C TYR A 166 13.70 17.48 -0.33
N HIS A 167 13.98 16.91 0.85
CA HIS A 167 14.79 17.55 1.91
C HIS A 167 16.32 17.41 1.73
N GLY A 168 16.80 17.04 0.55
CA GLY A 168 18.23 16.98 0.22
C GLY A 168 18.95 15.71 0.72
N MET A 169 18.22 14.66 1.08
CA MET A 169 18.80 13.40 1.56
C MET A 169 18.82 12.35 0.44
N VAL A 170 19.92 11.62 0.30
CA VAL A 170 19.98 10.40 -0.52
C VAL A 170 19.51 9.22 0.33
N ARG A 171 18.70 8.32 -0.24
CA ARG A 171 18.11 7.16 0.43
C ARG A 171 18.43 5.85 -0.27
N GLY A 172 17.85 5.62 -1.43
CA GLY A 172 18.16 4.48 -2.30
C GLY A 172 19.40 4.75 -3.15
N ASP A 173 19.69 3.80 -4.04
CA ASP A 173 20.77 3.89 -5.03
C ASP A 173 20.19 4.19 -6.43
N GLU A 174 21.04 4.10 -7.46
CA GLU A 174 20.65 4.34 -8.86
C GLU A 174 19.68 3.29 -9.42
N LYS A 175 19.50 2.15 -8.72
CA LYS A 175 18.53 1.11 -9.11
C LYS A 175 17.13 1.39 -8.58
N ALA A 176 16.96 2.42 -7.75
CA ALA A 176 15.66 2.81 -7.23
C ALA A 176 14.70 3.19 -8.38
N LEU A 177 13.51 2.59 -8.37
CA LEU A 177 12.50 2.79 -9.41
C LEU A 177 12.08 4.27 -9.54
N PHE A 178 11.96 4.96 -8.40
CA PHE A 178 11.62 6.37 -8.37
C PHE A 178 12.89 7.20 -8.16
N ARG A 179 13.11 8.20 -9.00
CA ARG A 179 14.24 9.10 -8.78
C ARG A 179 14.02 9.96 -7.54
N ASP A 180 12.83 10.54 -7.42
CA ASP A 180 12.55 11.61 -6.46
C ASP A 180 11.36 11.26 -5.55
N CYS A 181 11.54 11.33 -4.23
CA CYS A 181 10.44 11.51 -3.29
C CYS A 181 10.14 13.01 -3.18
N ILE A 182 9.01 13.41 -3.74
CA ILE A 182 8.64 14.82 -3.92
C ILE A 182 7.77 15.39 -2.80
N TYR A 183 7.20 14.50 -1.97
CA TYR A 183 6.45 14.87 -0.78
C TYR A 183 6.40 13.70 0.19
N GLU A 184 6.60 13.96 1.48
CA GLU A 184 6.46 12.98 2.54
C GLU A 184 5.68 13.62 3.69
N LEU A 185 4.61 12.95 4.12
CA LEU A 185 3.80 13.35 5.26
C LEU A 185 4.17 12.53 6.50
N PRO A 186 4.78 13.14 7.53
CA PRO A 186 5.17 12.40 8.73
C PRO A 186 3.96 11.90 9.51
N LEU A 187 3.99 10.65 9.99
CA LEU A 187 2.94 10.10 10.86
C LEU A 187 2.70 10.98 12.11
N ARG A 188 3.78 11.55 12.69
CA ARG A 188 3.67 12.47 13.83
C ARG A 188 2.79 13.68 13.54
N TYR A 189 2.83 14.20 12.31
CA TYR A 189 2.05 15.37 11.91
C TYR A 189 0.56 15.02 11.92
N MET A 190 0.22 13.83 11.40
CA MET A 190 -1.15 13.33 11.35
C MET A 190 -1.76 13.16 12.75
N ILE A 191 -0.99 12.61 13.69
CA ILE A 191 -1.42 12.46 15.08
C ILE A 191 -1.55 13.83 15.76
N LYS A 192 -0.54 14.70 15.63
CA LYS A 192 -0.50 16.03 16.29
C LYS A 192 -1.69 16.91 15.89
N HIS A 193 -2.15 16.83 14.65
CA HIS A 193 -3.25 17.65 14.13
C HIS A 193 -4.61 16.93 14.16
N GLY A 194 -4.72 15.78 14.84
CA GLY A 194 -5.98 15.06 14.99
C GLY A 194 -6.52 14.43 13.70
N TYR A 195 -5.67 14.27 12.68
CA TYR A 195 -6.06 13.57 11.44
C TYR A 195 -6.04 12.05 11.58
N LEU A 196 -5.24 11.52 12.51
CA LEU A 196 -5.24 10.12 12.93
C LEU A 196 -5.43 10.00 14.44
N THR A 197 -6.00 8.88 14.85
CA THR A 197 -6.14 8.51 16.27
C THR A 197 -4.75 8.45 16.93
N PRO A 198 -4.54 9.14 18.05
CA PRO A 198 -3.31 9.02 18.82
C PRO A 198 -3.09 7.56 19.26
N PRO A 199 -1.89 6.98 19.03
CA PRO A 199 -1.59 5.64 19.49
C PRO A 199 -1.39 5.65 21.00
N GLU A 200 -2.00 4.68 21.67
CA GLU A 200 -1.76 4.38 23.08
C GLU A 200 -1.06 3.03 23.16
N ARG A 201 0.21 3.04 23.58
CA ARG A 201 0.97 1.81 23.82
C ARG A 201 0.81 1.44 25.29
N LEU A 202 0.26 0.27 25.54
CA LEU A 202 0.24 -0.33 26.87
C LEU A 202 1.53 -1.11 27.09
N ASP A 203 2.25 -0.82 28.16
CA ASP A 203 3.38 -1.64 28.59
C ASP A 203 2.82 -2.89 29.28
N MET A 204 2.76 -4.01 28.55
CA MET A 204 2.24 -5.28 29.07
C MET A 204 3.23 -5.88 30.09
N PRO A 205 2.87 -5.97 31.39
CA PRO A 205 3.79 -6.43 32.44
C PRO A 205 3.76 -7.95 32.70
N VAL A 206 2.91 -8.72 32.01
CA VAL A 206 2.50 -10.05 32.50
C VAL A 206 3.34 -11.20 31.95
N VAL A 207 3.54 -11.34 30.63
CA VAL A 207 4.49 -12.29 30.00
C VAL A 207 4.80 -11.79 28.58
N GLN A 208 6.04 -11.88 28.11
CA GLN A 208 6.43 -11.50 26.74
C GLN A 208 7.26 -12.60 26.07
N TYR A 209 7.16 -12.69 24.74
CA TYR A 209 8.07 -13.53 23.96
C TYR A 209 9.50 -12.96 23.99
N ASP A 210 10.49 -13.85 24.08
CA ASP A 210 11.91 -13.50 23.94
C ASP A 210 12.45 -14.00 22.60
N PHE A 211 12.57 -13.10 21.62
CA PHE A 211 13.15 -13.40 20.31
C PHE A 211 14.65 -13.05 20.21
N SER A 212 15.31 -12.67 21.30
CA SER A 212 16.70 -12.18 21.29
C SER A 212 17.72 -13.20 20.78
N ARG A 213 17.36 -14.49 20.77
CA ARG A 213 18.21 -15.60 20.32
C ARG A 213 18.11 -15.87 18.81
N LEU A 214 17.20 -15.22 18.11
CA LEU A 214 17.06 -15.38 16.67
C LEU A 214 18.16 -14.64 15.93
N GLN A 215 18.68 -15.28 14.88
CA GLN A 215 19.63 -14.66 13.97
C GLN A 215 18.90 -14.21 12.72
N ALA A 216 19.07 -12.93 12.36
CA ALA A 216 18.56 -12.41 11.11
C ALA A 216 19.37 -12.99 9.94
N GLN A 217 18.69 -13.28 8.83
CA GLN A 217 19.31 -13.64 7.57
C GLN A 217 20.02 -12.42 6.96
N SER A 218 20.77 -12.62 5.87
CA SER A 218 21.50 -11.56 5.17
C SER A 218 20.63 -10.39 4.69
N ASN A 219 19.33 -10.64 4.47
CA ASN A 219 18.34 -9.62 4.08
C ASN A 219 17.70 -8.90 5.28
N GLY A 220 18.11 -9.21 6.52
CA GLY A 220 17.58 -8.65 7.76
C GLY A 220 16.27 -9.30 8.26
N LEU A 221 15.68 -10.24 7.51
CA LEU A 221 14.49 -10.98 7.93
C LEU A 221 14.87 -12.23 8.74
N PHE A 222 13.95 -12.71 9.57
CA PHE A 222 14.08 -14.00 10.25
C PHE A 222 13.44 -15.10 9.41
N SER A 223 13.99 -16.32 9.47
CA SER A 223 13.40 -17.45 8.76
C SER A 223 12.14 -17.95 9.48
N GLU A 224 11.12 -18.37 8.71
CA GLU A 224 9.90 -18.95 9.27
C GLU A 224 10.20 -20.19 10.12
N ALA A 225 11.16 -21.02 9.69
CA ALA A 225 11.57 -22.21 10.43
C ALA A 225 12.19 -21.87 11.79
N ASP A 226 13.05 -20.85 11.85
CA ASP A 226 13.66 -20.42 13.11
C ASP A 226 12.64 -19.76 14.05
N LEU A 227 11.74 -18.94 13.49
CA LEU A 227 10.61 -18.35 14.23
C LEU A 227 9.74 -19.44 14.85
N ASN A 228 9.30 -20.43 14.06
CA ASN A 228 8.49 -21.55 14.56
C ASN A 228 9.21 -22.37 15.62
N ARG A 229 10.51 -22.64 15.43
CA ARG A 229 11.31 -23.38 16.42
C ARG A 229 11.41 -22.61 17.75
N GLU A 230 11.56 -21.29 17.70
CA GLU A 230 11.67 -20.48 18.90
C GLU A 230 10.31 -20.31 19.60
N LEU A 231 9.23 -20.11 18.84
CA LEU A 231 7.86 -20.07 19.37
C LEU A 231 7.47 -21.39 20.05
N LYS A 232 7.84 -22.55 19.49
CA LYS A 232 7.59 -23.86 20.11
C LYS A 232 8.23 -24.02 21.49
N LYS A 233 9.44 -23.48 21.69
CA LYS A 233 10.08 -23.48 23.02
C LYS A 233 9.33 -22.61 24.03
N GLN A 234 8.61 -21.61 23.53
CA GLN A 234 7.89 -20.60 24.30
C GLN A 234 6.36 -20.78 24.25
N GLN A 235 5.85 -21.91 23.75
CA GLN A 235 4.41 -22.14 23.49
C GLN A 235 3.51 -21.95 24.73
N ARG A 236 4.07 -22.09 25.94
CA ARG A 236 3.34 -21.83 27.20
C ARG A 236 2.96 -20.36 27.36
N ILE A 237 3.64 -19.45 26.66
CA ILE A 237 3.42 -18.00 26.71
C ILE A 237 2.19 -17.60 25.88
N THR A 238 1.94 -18.25 24.74
CA THR A 238 0.86 -17.88 23.81
C THR A 238 -0.52 -17.81 24.49
N PRO A 239 -0.97 -18.81 25.28
CA PRO A 239 -2.27 -18.74 25.95
C PRO A 239 -2.39 -17.59 26.95
N HIS A 240 -1.30 -17.21 27.62
CA HIS A 240 -1.29 -16.09 28.56
C HIS A 240 -1.46 -14.76 27.83
N ILE A 241 -0.77 -14.59 26.70
CA ILE A 241 -0.92 -13.40 25.85
C ILE A 241 -2.34 -13.31 25.29
N ILE A 242 -2.88 -14.42 24.78
CA ILE A 242 -4.24 -14.43 24.22
C ILE A 242 -5.29 -14.15 25.29
N SER A 243 -5.16 -14.72 26.49
CA SER A 243 -6.04 -14.41 27.63
C SER A 243 -6.06 -12.91 27.94
N GLN A 244 -4.89 -12.27 28.00
CA GLN A 244 -4.78 -10.84 28.23
C GLN A 244 -5.37 -10.02 27.06
N ILE A 245 -5.16 -10.45 25.81
CA ILE A 245 -5.77 -9.79 24.64
C ILE A 245 -7.30 -9.84 24.73
N MET A 246 -7.89 -10.97 25.15
CA MET A 246 -9.34 -11.11 25.31
C MET A 246 -9.87 -10.16 26.39
N GLU A 247 -9.19 -10.04 27.54
CA GLU A 247 -9.55 -9.07 28.59
C GLU A 247 -9.56 -7.62 28.07
N PHE A 248 -8.54 -7.23 27.31
CA PHE A 248 -8.50 -5.91 26.68
C PHE A 248 -9.55 -5.73 25.57
N ALA A 249 -9.92 -6.81 24.89
CA ALA A 249 -10.88 -6.79 23.78
C ALA A 249 -12.30 -6.44 24.23
N GLU A 250 -12.70 -6.76 25.47
CA GLU A 250 -14.04 -6.47 26.02
C GLU A 250 -14.46 -5.00 25.85
N LYS A 251 -13.49 -4.07 25.91
CA LYS A 251 -13.72 -2.61 25.78
C LYS A 251 -13.39 -2.08 24.38
N ARG A 252 -13.19 -2.94 23.40
CA ARG A 252 -12.81 -2.59 22.02
C ARG A 252 -13.85 -3.12 21.04
N LYS A 253 -13.96 -2.48 19.88
CA LYS A 253 -14.90 -2.88 18.82
C LYS A 253 -14.33 -3.90 17.86
N GLY A 254 -13.01 -4.02 17.81
CA GLY A 254 -12.29 -4.91 16.90
C GLY A 254 -10.83 -4.96 17.28
N VAL A 255 -10.23 -6.14 17.10
CA VAL A 255 -8.85 -6.43 17.49
C VAL A 255 -8.15 -7.09 16.30
N MET A 256 -7.00 -6.55 15.91
CA MET A 256 -6.17 -7.14 14.86
C MET A 256 -4.91 -7.70 15.50
N ILE A 257 -4.68 -9.01 15.34
CA ILE A 257 -3.53 -9.71 15.91
C ILE A 257 -2.55 -10.04 14.78
N PHE A 258 -1.30 -9.60 14.93
CA PHE A 258 -0.23 -9.92 13.99
C PHE A 258 0.59 -11.11 14.51
N ALA A 259 0.34 -12.28 13.94
CA ALA A 259 1.11 -13.48 14.21
C ALA A 259 2.47 -13.48 13.46
N ALA A 260 3.43 -14.23 13.98
CA ALA A 260 4.77 -14.31 13.39
C ALA A 260 4.86 -15.20 12.14
N THR A 261 4.07 -16.28 12.09
CA THR A 261 4.08 -17.31 11.03
C THR A 261 2.66 -17.85 10.82
N VAL A 262 2.44 -18.62 9.74
CA VAL A 262 1.13 -19.25 9.51
C VAL A 262 0.79 -20.28 10.58
N GLU A 263 1.77 -21.05 11.05
CA GLU A 263 1.59 -22.02 12.15
C GLU A 263 1.18 -21.29 13.44
N HIS A 264 1.88 -20.22 13.79
CA HIS A 264 1.57 -19.42 14.98
C HIS A 264 0.19 -18.75 14.87
N ALA A 265 -0.19 -18.26 13.69
CA ALA A 265 -1.51 -17.67 13.47
C ALA A 265 -2.64 -18.68 13.71
N LYS A 266 -2.44 -19.95 13.31
CA LYS A 266 -3.40 -21.03 13.57
C LYS A 266 -3.48 -21.37 15.06
N GLU A 267 -2.35 -21.39 15.76
CA GLU A 267 -2.31 -21.57 17.22
C GLU A 267 -3.11 -20.48 17.93
N ILE A 268 -2.86 -19.20 17.58
CA ILE A 268 -3.58 -18.05 18.14
C ILE A 268 -5.08 -18.17 17.93
N VAL A 269 -5.52 -18.49 16.71
CA VAL A 269 -6.95 -18.59 16.39
C VAL A 269 -7.61 -19.75 17.14
N GLY A 270 -6.89 -20.85 17.36
CA GLY A 270 -7.36 -21.96 18.21
C GLY A 270 -7.53 -21.61 19.69
N LEU A 271 -6.97 -20.49 20.15
CA LEU A 271 -7.09 -19.99 21.52
C LEU A 271 -8.14 -18.89 21.69
N LEU A 272 -8.76 -18.42 20.60
CA LEU A 272 -9.78 -17.39 20.59
C LEU A 272 -11.20 -18.01 20.53
N PRO A 273 -12.26 -17.26 20.91
CA PRO A 273 -13.63 -17.72 20.70
C PRO A 273 -13.91 -17.92 19.20
N ALA A 274 -14.40 -19.10 18.82
CA ALA A 274 -14.50 -19.52 17.43
C ALA A 274 -15.42 -18.64 16.56
N GLU A 275 -16.41 -17.98 17.17
CA GLU A 275 -17.36 -17.11 16.46
C GLU A 275 -16.85 -15.66 16.31
N ASP A 276 -15.83 -15.26 17.07
CA ASP A 276 -15.34 -13.88 17.14
C ASP A 276 -13.95 -13.70 16.50
N ALA A 277 -13.42 -14.72 15.84
CA ALA A 277 -12.08 -14.71 15.25
C ALA A 277 -12.07 -15.19 13.80
N ALA A 278 -11.29 -14.50 12.96
CA ALA A 278 -11.03 -14.88 11.58
C ALA A 278 -9.52 -14.94 11.31
N LEU A 279 -9.11 -15.85 10.43
CA LEU A 279 -7.71 -16.02 10.02
C LEU A 279 -7.51 -15.63 8.56
N ILE A 280 -6.64 -14.65 8.32
CA ILE A 280 -6.19 -14.26 6.97
C ILE A 280 -4.71 -14.63 6.83
N THR A 281 -4.40 -15.50 5.87
CA THR A 281 -3.04 -15.91 5.48
C THR A 281 -2.77 -15.55 4.02
N GLY A 282 -1.54 -15.74 3.55
CA GLY A 282 -1.18 -15.55 2.14
C GLY A 282 -1.96 -16.46 1.17
N ASP A 283 -2.49 -17.58 1.66
CA ASP A 283 -3.25 -18.56 0.87
C ASP A 283 -4.77 -18.37 1.00
N THR A 284 -5.24 -17.44 1.83
CA THR A 284 -6.68 -17.19 2.00
C THR A 284 -7.26 -16.66 0.69
N PRO A 285 -8.28 -17.33 0.10
CA PRO A 285 -8.92 -16.84 -1.12
C PRO A 285 -9.48 -15.42 -0.95
N ALA A 286 -9.33 -14.57 -1.97
CA ALA A 286 -9.79 -13.17 -1.95
C ALA A 286 -11.33 -12.98 -1.86
N LEU A 287 -12.10 -14.06 -1.72
CA LEU A 287 -13.54 -14.05 -1.46
C LEU A 287 -13.88 -14.26 0.03
N SER A 288 -13.00 -14.91 0.78
CA SER A 288 -13.22 -15.25 2.21
C SER A 288 -12.57 -14.28 3.19
N ALA A 289 -11.75 -13.34 2.71
CA ALA A 289 -11.15 -12.28 3.55
C ALA A 289 -12.09 -11.10 3.83
N MET A 290 -13.40 -11.24 3.60
CA MET A 290 -14.42 -10.18 3.71
C MET A 290 -15.24 -10.21 5.02
N CYS A 291 -14.74 -10.85 6.07
CA CYS A 291 -15.33 -10.74 7.41
C CYS A 291 -14.65 -9.63 8.21
#